data_AF-A0A2V8PCU0-F1
#
_entry.id   AF-A0A2V8PCU0-F1
#
_cell.length_a   1.000
_cell.length_b   1.000
_cell.length_c   1.000
_cell.angle_alpha   90.00
_cell.angle_beta   90.00
_cell.angle_gamma   90.00
#
_symmetry.space_group_name_H-M   'P 1'
#
loop_
_entity.id
_entity.type
_entity.pdbx_description
1 polymer ?
#
loop_
_entity_poly.entity_id
_entity_poly.type
_entity_poly.pdbx_seq_one_letter_code
_entity_poly.pdbx_strand_id
1 'polypeptide(L)'
;VPIEIGLNPIETAEGAFVLASVIDISERKRSEQVLRESEERLQTIIENLSEGLVISDLNGQLLHWNRPGLKMLGFSSMEECLLKLPEFEKIFELSTLDGSVLKLEEWPLARVI
;
A
#
# COMPACT_ATOMS: atom_id res chain seq x y z
N VAL A 1 -0.72 -14.27 -28.20
CA VAL A 1 -1.72 -13.22 -27.89
C VAL A 1 -2.58 -13.77 -26.76
N PRO A 2 -2.57 -13.15 -25.57
CA PRO A 2 -3.44 -13.57 -24.48
C PRO A 2 -4.91 -13.34 -24.87
N ILE A 3 -5.71 -14.39 -24.77
CA ILE A 3 -7.12 -14.40 -25.17
C ILE A 3 -7.94 -14.94 -24.01
N GLU A 4 -9.07 -14.30 -23.75
CA GLU A 4 -10.12 -14.80 -22.87
C GLU A 4 -11.25 -15.36 -23.72
N ILE A 5 -11.69 -16.58 -23.39
CA ILE A 5 -12.78 -17.26 -24.11
C ILE A 5 -13.90 -17.54 -23.12
N GLY A 6 -15.08 -17.01 -23.41
CA GLY A 6 -16.31 -17.35 -22.70
C GLY A 6 -17.16 -18.28 -23.56
N LEU A 7 -17.64 -19.38 -22.98
CA LEU A 7 -18.58 -20.30 -23.62
C LEU A 7 -19.84 -20.35 -22.79
N ASN A 8 -20.95 -19.87 -23.35
CA ASN A 8 -22.25 -19.87 -22.70
C ASN A 8 -23.20 -20.78 -23.49
N PRO A 9 -23.66 -21.91 -22.93
CA PRO A 9 -24.68 -22.72 -23.58
C PRO A 9 -26.00 -21.97 -23.59
N ILE A 10 -26.74 -22.09 -24.69
CA ILE A 10 -28.07 -21.49 -24.86
C ILE A 10 -28.98 -22.56 -25.46
N GLU A 11 -30.08 -22.85 -24.79
CA GLU A 11 -31.13 -23.70 -25.37
C GLU A 11 -32.04 -22.88 -26.27
N THR A 12 -32.35 -23.45 -27.44
CA THR A 12 -33.25 -22.87 -28.44
C THR A 12 -34.26 -23.92 -28.88
N ALA A 13 -35.31 -23.51 -29.61
CA ALA A 13 -36.28 -24.45 -30.18
C ALA A 13 -35.66 -25.45 -31.17
N GLU A 14 -34.47 -25.15 -31.70
CA GLU A 14 -33.73 -25.96 -32.69
C GLU A 14 -32.68 -26.86 -32.05
N GLY A 15 -32.47 -26.75 -30.72
CA GLY A 15 -31.49 -27.52 -29.96
C GLY A 15 -30.57 -26.65 -29.10
N ALA A 16 -29.56 -27.29 -28.49
CA ALA A 16 -28.56 -26.61 -27.69
C ALA A 16 -27.48 -25.98 -28.58
N PHE A 17 -27.26 -24.68 -28.40
CA PHE A 17 -26.20 -23.91 -29.03
C PHE A 17 -25.18 -23.45 -28.00
N VAL A 18 -24.00 -23.06 -28.45
CA VAL A 18 -22.98 -22.43 -27.61
C VAL A 18 -22.65 -21.06 -28.18
N LEU A 19 -22.85 -20.03 -27.38
CA LEU A 19 -22.33 -18.70 -27.66
C LEU A 19 -20.88 -18.64 -27.20
N ALA A 20 -19.98 -18.41 -28.14
CA ALA A 20 -18.57 -18.16 -27.86
C ALA A 20 -18.26 -16.67 -27.94
N SER A 21 -17.64 -16.13 -26.88
CA SER A 21 -16.95 -14.85 -26.91
C SER A 21 -15.43 -15.10 -26.93
N VAL A 22 -14.72 -14.37 -27.78
CA VAL A 22 -13.27 -14.43 -27.89
C VAL A 22 -12.75 -13.01 -27.78
N ILE A 23 -12.05 -12.70 -26.70
CA ILE A 23 -11.59 -11.35 -26.38
C ILE A 23 -10.08 -11.36 -26.31
N ASP A 24 -9.43 -10.50 -27.10
CA ASP A 24 -8.01 -10.22 -26.95
C ASP A 24 -7.81 -9.36 -25.70
N ILE A 25 -7.04 -9.88 -24.74
CA ILE A 25 -6.76 -9.22 -23.46
C ILE A 25 -5.32 -8.70 -23.39
N SER A 26 -4.64 -8.57 -24.54
CA SER A 26 -3.23 -8.13 -24.61
C SER A 26 -3.01 -6.75 -24.03
N GLU A 27 -3.93 -5.82 -24.25
CA GLU A 27 -3.85 -4.47 -23.70
C GLU A 27 -4.04 -4.48 -22.19
N ARG A 28 -5.10 -5.14 -21.69
CA ARG A 28 -5.36 -5.29 -20.26
C ARG A 28 -4.16 -5.91 -19.53
N LYS A 29 -3.59 -6.99 -20.06
CA LYS A 29 -2.43 -7.66 -19.45
C LYS A 29 -1.18 -6.79 -19.43
N ARG A 30 -0.94 -5.98 -20.47
CA ARG A 30 0.18 -5.03 -20.48
C ARG A 30 0.00 -3.95 -19.42
N SER A 31 -1.20 -3.39 -19.29
CA SER A 31 -1.49 -2.38 -18.26
C SER A 31 -1.36 -2.95 -16.84
N GLU A 32 -1.88 -4.17 -16.60
CA GLU A 32 -1.71 -4.89 -15.32
C GLU A 32 -0.22 -5.09 -14.99
N GLN A 33 0.59 -5.47 -15.98
CA GLN A 33 2.03 -5.68 -15.79
C GLN A 33 2.78 -4.38 -15.49
N VAL A 34 2.52 -3.31 -16.26
CA VAL A 34 3.16 -2.00 -16.03
C VAL A 34 2.82 -1.45 -14.64
N LEU A 35 1.56 -1.59 -14.20
CA LEU A 35 1.15 -1.19 -12.86
C LEU A 35 1.92 -1.98 -11.80
N ARG A 36 1.96 -3.30 -11.93
CA ARG A 36 2.66 -4.19 -10.99
C ARG A 36 4.15 -3.87 -10.91
N GLU A 37 4.82 -3.67 -12.05
CA GLU A 37 6.24 -3.31 -12.10
C GLU A 37 6.50 -1.95 -11.43
N SER A 38 5.58 -0.99 -11.59
CA SER A 38 5.67 0.30 -10.91
C SER A 38 5.50 0.15 -9.39
N GLU A 39 4.53 -0.64 -8.93
CA GLU A 39 4.29 -0.90 -7.50
C GLU A 39 5.49 -1.60 -6.85
N GLU A 40 6.00 -2.67 -7.47
CA GLU A 40 7.19 -3.41 -6.98
C GLU A 40 8.43 -2.50 -6.94
N ARG A 41 8.60 -1.62 -7.93
CA ARG A 41 9.68 -0.63 -7.95
C ARG A 41 9.56 0.39 -6.82
N LEU A 42 8.36 0.95 -6.61
CA LEU A 42 8.12 1.91 -5.52
C LEU A 42 8.35 1.27 -4.15
N GLN A 43 7.84 0.05 -3.94
CA GLN A 43 8.08 -0.70 -2.71
C GLN A 43 9.57 -0.93 -2.49
N THR A 44 10.30 -1.35 -3.52
CA THR A 44 11.75 -1.54 -3.43
C THR A 44 12.48 -0.25 -3.07
N ILE A 45 12.10 0.89 -3.66
CA ILE A 45 12.70 2.18 -3.33
C ILE A 45 12.46 2.51 -1.86
N ILE A 46 11.21 2.45 -1.40
CA ILE A 46 10.80 2.81 -0.03
C ILE A 46 11.53 1.95 1.01
N GLU A 47 11.65 0.64 0.76
CA GLU A 47 12.31 -0.30 1.68
C GLU A 47 13.85 -0.15 1.72
N ASN A 48 14.45 0.47 0.70
CA ASN A 48 15.90 0.71 0.63
C ASN A 48 16.30 2.16 0.93
N LEU A 49 15.36 3.04 1.29
CA LEU A 49 15.69 4.37 1.79
C LEU A 49 16.56 4.25 3.05
N SER A 50 17.47 5.21 3.25
CA SER A 50 18.23 5.28 4.51
C SER A 50 17.42 5.92 5.62
N GLU A 51 16.31 6.58 5.29
CA GLU A 51 15.42 7.30 6.19
C GLU A 51 14.20 6.44 6.55
N GLY A 52 13.61 6.72 7.72
CA GLY A 52 12.30 6.21 8.08
C GLY A 52 11.20 6.91 7.28
N LEU A 53 10.33 6.12 6.64
CA LEU A 53 9.12 6.60 5.98
C LEU A 53 7.91 6.03 6.71
N VAL A 54 6.99 6.92 7.06
CA VAL A 54 5.73 6.61 7.75
C VAL A 54 4.60 7.21 6.92
N ILE A 55 3.58 6.40 6.60
CA ILE A 55 2.39 6.82 5.86
C ILE A 55 1.17 6.56 6.74
N SER A 56 0.31 7.56 6.89
CA SER A 56 -0.98 7.45 7.56
C SER A 56 -2.12 7.92 6.66
N ASP A 57 -3.34 7.54 7.01
CA ASP A 57 -4.54 8.14 6.43
C ASP A 57 -4.83 9.52 7.06
N LEU A 58 -5.88 10.20 6.58
CA LEU A 58 -6.31 11.51 7.09
C LEU A 58 -6.89 11.45 8.51
N ASN A 59 -7.27 10.27 9.00
CA ASN A 59 -7.76 10.07 10.36
C ASN A 59 -6.61 9.79 11.34
N GLY A 60 -5.39 9.67 10.84
CA GLY A 60 -4.19 9.33 11.57
C GLY A 60 -3.81 7.86 11.46
N GLN A 61 -4.70 6.95 11.04
CA GLN A 61 -4.39 5.52 11.03
C GLN A 61 -3.10 5.22 10.25
N LEU A 62 -2.15 4.59 10.92
CA LEU A 62 -0.88 4.21 10.32
C LEU A 62 -1.11 3.14 9.24
N LEU A 63 -0.78 3.48 8.00
CA LEU A 63 -0.92 2.61 6.83
C LEU A 63 0.38 1.86 6.52
N HIS A 64 1.52 2.51 6.73
CA HIS A 64 2.81 1.93 6.39
C HIS A 64 3.95 2.51 7.22
N TRP A 65 4.94 1.65 7.52
CA TRP A 65 6.24 2.05 8.02
C TRP A 65 7.31 1.21 7.34
N ASN A 66 8.24 1.85 6.63
CA ASN A 66 9.33 1.12 5.98
C ASN A 66 10.28 0.43 6.98
N ARG A 67 10.96 -0.63 6.53
CA ARG A 67 11.89 -1.39 7.38
C ARG A 67 13.05 -0.56 7.96
N PRO A 68 13.69 0.38 7.23
CA PRO A 68 14.70 1.26 7.79
C PRO A 68 14.22 2.04 9.02
N GLY A 69 13.02 2.62 8.97
CA GLY A 69 12.47 3.39 10.09
C GLY A 69 12.17 2.52 11.32
N LEU A 70 11.64 1.30 11.13
CA LEU A 70 11.47 0.35 12.22
C LEU A 70 12.81 -0.01 12.88
N LYS A 71 13.83 -0.29 12.07
CA LYS A 71 15.18 -0.59 12.56
C LYS A 71 15.83 0.56 13.33
N MET A 72 15.63 1.81 12.88
CA MET A 72 16.14 3.00 13.57
C MET A 72 15.63 3.09 15.00
N LEU A 73 14.40 2.62 15.24
CA LEU A 73 13.77 2.59 16.56
C LEU A 73 13.97 1.27 17.30
N GLY A 74 14.67 0.30 16.70
CA GLY A 74 14.92 -1.01 17.29
C GLY A 74 13.74 -1.99 17.21
N PHE A 75 12.73 -1.70 16.40
CA PHE A 75 11.57 -2.59 16.20
C PHE A 75 11.82 -3.61 15.09
N SER A 76 11.36 -4.84 15.33
CA SER A 76 11.47 -5.93 14.37
C SER A 76 10.27 -6.01 13.42
N SER A 77 9.12 -5.45 13.84
CA SER A 77 7.90 -5.40 13.04
C SER A 77 7.03 -4.19 13.36
N MET A 78 6.05 -3.93 12.51
CA MET A 78 5.07 -2.87 12.70
C MET A 78 4.18 -3.14 13.92
N GLU A 79 3.81 -4.39 14.18
CA GLU A 79 2.99 -4.77 15.34
C GLU A 79 3.70 -4.44 16.66
N GLU A 80 5.00 -4.72 16.76
CA GLU A 80 5.81 -4.37 17.93
C GLU A 80 5.87 -2.85 18.14
N CYS A 81 6.07 -2.11 17.05
CA CYS A 81 6.04 -0.65 17.05
C CYS A 81 4.69 -0.10 17.53
N LEU A 82 3.57 -0.68 17.06
CA LEU A 82 2.22 -0.23 17.42
C LEU A 82 1.93 -0.38 18.93
N LEU A 83 2.41 -1.46 19.55
CA LEU A 83 2.29 -1.65 21.00
C LEU A 83 3.04 -0.60 21.83
N LYS A 84 4.04 0.03 21.21
CA LYS A 84 4.93 1.02 21.82
C LYS A 84 4.61 2.46 21.44
N LEU A 85 3.62 2.69 20.58
CA LEU A 85 3.17 4.03 20.18
C LEU A 85 2.94 5.01 21.33
N PRO A 86 2.33 4.63 22.48
CA PRO A 86 2.16 5.54 23.61
C PRO A 86 3.46 6.03 24.23
N GLU A 87 4.58 5.34 23.99
CA GLU A 87 5.91 5.73 24.49
C GLU A 87 6.62 6.69 23.53
N PHE A 88 6.07 6.97 22.34
CA PHE A 88 6.76 7.73 21.29
C PHE A 88 6.91 9.23 21.60
N GLU A 89 6.04 9.80 22.43
CA GLU A 89 6.22 11.19 22.93
C GLU A 89 7.59 11.37 23.62
N LYS A 90 8.18 10.29 24.12
CA LYS A 90 9.45 10.30 24.86
C LYS A 90 10.65 10.03 23.96
N ILE A 91 10.39 9.53 22.75
CA ILE A 91 11.40 9.12 21.78
C ILE A 91 11.60 10.20 20.71
N PHE A 92 10.54 10.94 20.39
CA PHE A 92 10.55 11.94 19.32
C PHE A 92 10.21 13.34 19.84
N GLU A 93 10.95 14.32 19.32
CA GLU A 93 10.56 15.72 19.32
C GLU A 93 10.30 16.11 17.87
N LEU A 94 9.06 16.48 17.55
CA LEU A 94 8.68 16.94 16.23
C LEU A 94 8.74 18.47 16.20
N SER A 95 9.42 19.02 15.22
CA SER A 95 9.46 20.45 14.96
C SER A 95 9.04 20.76 13.54
N THR A 96 8.42 21.92 13.35
CA THR A 96 8.22 22.50 12.02
C THR A 96 9.56 22.89 11.38
N LEU A 97 9.56 23.18 10.07
CA LEU A 97 10.77 23.55 9.34
C LEU A 97 11.42 24.85 9.84
N ASP A 98 10.66 25.70 10.54
CA ASP A 98 11.15 26.91 11.19
C ASP A 98 11.69 26.68 12.63
N GLY A 99 11.66 25.43 13.11
CA GLY A 99 12.21 25.01 14.40
C GLY A 99 11.24 25.09 15.58
N SER A 100 9.97 25.41 15.36
CA SER A 100 8.97 25.40 16.44
C SER A 100 8.61 23.96 16.82
N VAL A 101 8.81 23.58 18.09
CA VAL A 101 8.45 22.25 18.59
C VAL A 101 6.93 22.11 18.69
N LEU A 102 6.41 21.05 18.08
CA LEU A 102 4.99 20.70 18.07
C LEU A 102 4.63 19.93 19.34
N LYS A 103 3.49 20.30 19.94
CA LYS A 103 2.90 19.50 21.03
C LYS A 103 2.36 18.19 20.48
N LEU A 104 2.26 17.17 21.34
CA LEU A 104 1.77 15.84 20.94
C LEU A 104 0.43 15.92 20.18
N GLU A 105 -0.48 16.80 20.59
CA GLU A 105 -1.80 17.05 19.97
C GLU A 105 -1.73 17.58 18.52
N GLU A 106 -0.61 18.21 18.17
CA GLU A 106 -0.35 18.84 16.87
C GLU A 106 0.43 17.92 15.93
N TRP A 107 0.83 16.74 16.41
CA TRP A 107 1.55 15.79 15.58
C TRP A 107 0.64 15.29 14.45
N PRO A 108 1.13 15.18 13.21
CA PRO A 108 0.37 14.55 12.13
C PRO A 108 -0.08 13.12 12.48
N LEU A 109 0.66 12.45 13.37
CA LEU A 109 0.38 11.12 13.92
C LEU A 109 -0.29 11.15 15.31
N ALA A 110 -0.65 12.31 15.86
CA ALA A 110 -1.21 12.47 17.21
C ALA A 110 -2.45 11.60 17.46
N ARG A 111 -3.27 11.39 16.43
CA ARG A 111 -4.51 10.60 16.51
C ARG A 111 -4.28 9.09 16.56
N VAL A 112 -3.02 8.66 16.43
CA VAL A 112 -2.56 7.26 16.54
C VAL A 112 -2.16 6.91 17.97
N ILE A 113 -1.93 7.92 18.82
CA ILE A 113 -1.41 7.80 20.18
C ILE A 113 -2.56 7.97 21.19
#